data_AF-A0A4R7M1H9-F1
#
_entry.id   AF-A0A4R7M1H9-F1
#
_cell.length_a   1.000
_cell.length_b   1.000
_cell.length_c   1.000
_cell.angle_alpha   90.00
_cell.angle_beta   90.00
_cell.angle_gamma   90.00
#
_symmetry.space_group_name_H-M   'P 1'
#
loop_
_entity.id
_entity.type
_entity.pdbx_description
1 polymer ?
#
loop_
_entity_poly.entity_id
_entity_poly.type
_entity_poly.pdbx_seq_one_letter_code
_entity_poly.pdbx_strand_id
1 'polypeptide(L)'
;MVASSPETKRIVAVLGDIDDEAHTAARHSWPDHPSREYDFDAAILTRGINALKGIRILVENGHWELAQGVLRQLFELVVNIEYLHHQEDRGEAMRRYVKFGVLEKLEARRDEMRYDAQAGHPVNLAKLDALEKYLETSEFDEFRNKKGDFITSWASRKIWEMCDKSPLKMRQHQYKLLYSAWTEHAHATPGALVDAILRSSGPGWVEEVMADDEANIQECVRMGVALFVELRMYLPCIEPIVPEMANGWFHRVLPSELRGGEHGASVWGPVAQVNINASGLDQVSVSESGD
;
A
#
# COMPACT_ATOMS: atom_id res chain seq x y z
N MET A 1 9.54 0.53 -28.69
CA MET A 1 8.60 -0.16 -27.79
C MET A 1 8.32 -1.53 -28.37
N VAL A 2 8.81 -2.58 -27.72
CA VAL A 2 8.37 -3.93 -28.07
C VAL A 2 6.96 -4.13 -27.52
N ALA A 3 6.09 -4.74 -28.30
CA ALA A 3 4.75 -5.05 -27.85
C ALA A 3 4.82 -6.05 -26.68
N SER A 4 4.25 -5.68 -25.52
CA SER A 4 4.09 -6.59 -24.39
C SER A 4 3.44 -7.90 -24.82
N SER A 5 3.82 -8.99 -24.16
CA SER A 5 3.29 -10.32 -24.49
C SER A 5 1.76 -10.35 -24.29
N PRO A 6 1.05 -11.28 -24.96
CA PRO A 6 -0.38 -11.48 -24.70
C PRO A 6 -0.69 -11.77 -23.22
N GLU A 7 0.23 -12.46 -22.53
CA GLU A 7 0.14 -12.72 -21.09
C GLU A 7 0.26 -11.43 -20.27
N THR A 8 1.32 -10.66 -20.52
CA THR A 8 1.48 -9.21 -20.28
C THR A 8 0.17 -8.45 -20.18
N LYS A 9 -0.44 -8.30 -21.35
CA LYS A 9 -1.66 -7.51 -21.54
C LYS A 9 -2.83 -8.06 -20.73
N ARG A 10 -2.98 -9.38 -20.68
CA ARG A 10 -4.06 -10.04 -19.95
C ARG A 10 -3.98 -9.78 -18.44
N ILE A 11 -2.80 -9.88 -17.84
CA ILE A 11 -2.67 -9.67 -16.39
C ILE A 11 -2.84 -8.20 -16.02
N VAL A 12 -2.34 -7.28 -16.86
CA VAL A 12 -2.47 -5.84 -16.63
C VAL A 12 -3.93 -5.40 -16.72
N ALA A 13 -4.72 -6.02 -17.60
CA ALA A 13 -6.16 -5.78 -17.69
C ALA A 13 -6.90 -6.04 -16.35
N VAL A 14 -6.39 -6.94 -15.50
CA VAL A 14 -6.98 -7.19 -14.17
C VAL A 14 -6.94 -5.95 -13.29
N LEU A 15 -5.89 -5.13 -13.39
CA LEU A 15 -5.83 -3.86 -12.65
C LEU A 15 -6.94 -2.90 -13.07
N GLY A 16 -7.35 -2.93 -14.34
CA GLY A 16 -8.48 -2.15 -14.83
C GLY A 16 -9.81 -2.64 -14.28
N ASP A 17 -10.02 -3.96 -14.25
CA ASP A 17 -11.26 -4.54 -13.71
C ASP A 17 -11.42 -4.23 -12.21
N ILE A 18 -10.33 -4.29 -11.44
CA ILE A 18 -10.32 -3.92 -10.02
C ILE A 18 -10.60 -2.43 -9.84
N ASP A 19 -10.00 -1.58 -10.69
CA ASP A 19 -10.22 -0.14 -10.65
C ASP A 19 -11.70 0.21 -10.85
N ASP A 20 -12.32 -0.33 -11.89
CA ASP A 20 -13.73 -0.10 -12.23
C ASP A 20 -14.67 -0.57 -11.10
N GLU A 21 -14.39 -1.74 -10.53
CA GLU A 21 -15.17 -2.27 -9.42
C GLU A 21 -14.97 -1.45 -8.13
N ALA A 22 -13.76 -1.04 -7.81
CA ALA A 22 -13.49 -0.26 -6.60
C ALA A 22 -14.17 1.12 -6.65
N HIS A 23 -14.25 1.76 -7.82
CA HIS A 23 -15.06 2.98 -8.00
C HIS A 23 -16.54 2.72 -7.81
N THR A 24 -17.02 1.55 -8.24
CA THR A 24 -18.40 1.14 -8.07
C THR A 24 -18.71 0.97 -6.59
N ALA A 25 -17.87 0.25 -5.84
CA ALA A 25 -18.00 0.06 -4.40
C ALA A 25 -17.97 1.40 -3.65
N ALA A 26 -17.04 2.30 -3.99
CA ALA A 26 -16.93 3.63 -3.36
C ALA A 26 -18.19 4.50 -3.55
N ARG A 27 -18.89 4.37 -4.69
CA ARG A 27 -20.15 5.10 -4.95
C ARG A 27 -21.36 4.49 -4.25
N HIS A 28 -21.46 3.17 -4.24
CA HIS A 28 -22.59 2.46 -3.63
C HIS A 28 -22.54 2.47 -2.10
N SER A 29 -21.33 2.56 -1.53
CA SER A 29 -21.16 2.57 -0.08
C SER A 29 -21.49 3.91 0.57
N TRP A 30 -21.83 4.97 -0.18
CA TRP A 30 -22.03 6.31 0.39
C TRP A 30 -23.32 6.36 1.22
N PRO A 31 -23.25 6.45 2.56
CA PRO A 31 -24.43 6.52 3.40
C PRO A 31 -25.03 7.93 3.37
N ASP A 32 -26.32 8.05 3.68
CA ASP A 32 -27.01 9.35 3.77
C ASP A 32 -26.37 10.30 4.82
N HIS A 33 -25.74 9.72 5.84
CA HIS A 33 -24.98 10.42 6.89
C HIS A 33 -23.67 9.67 7.19
N PRO A 34 -22.55 9.97 6.52
CA PRO A 34 -21.29 9.26 6.73
C PRO A 34 -20.71 9.54 8.12
N SER A 35 -20.30 8.47 8.80
CA SER A 35 -19.52 8.57 10.02
C SER A 35 -18.08 9.01 9.68
N ARG A 36 -17.35 9.52 10.67
CA ARG A 36 -15.91 9.83 10.50
C ARG A 36 -15.09 8.58 10.14
N GLU A 37 -15.54 7.41 10.56
CA GLU A 37 -14.90 6.13 10.25
C GLU A 37 -15.09 5.76 8.78
N TYR A 38 -16.30 5.98 8.25
CA TYR A 38 -16.57 5.83 6.82
C TYR A 38 -15.71 6.78 5.98
N ASP A 39 -15.67 8.07 6.33
CA ASP A 39 -14.87 9.06 5.60
C ASP A 39 -13.38 8.68 5.57
N PHE A 40 -12.88 8.16 6.70
CA PHE A 40 -11.51 7.65 6.79
C PHE A 40 -11.29 6.46 5.87
N ASP A 41 -12.10 5.40 5.97
CA ASP A 41 -11.95 4.21 5.14
C ASP A 41 -12.11 4.51 3.65
N ALA A 42 -13.03 5.40 3.29
CA ALA A 42 -13.24 5.84 1.90
C ALA A 42 -12.02 6.63 1.37
N ALA A 43 -11.39 7.47 2.20
CA ALA A 43 -10.16 8.16 1.84
C ALA A 43 -9.00 7.19 1.63
N ILE A 44 -8.88 6.16 2.47
CA ILE A 44 -7.89 5.09 2.33
C ILE A 44 -8.12 4.28 1.06
N LEU A 45 -9.36 3.87 0.78
CA LEU A 45 -9.73 3.17 -0.45
C LEU A 45 -9.36 4.00 -1.68
N THR A 46 -9.74 5.29 -1.68
CA THR A 46 -9.41 6.23 -2.77
C THR A 46 -7.90 6.34 -2.99
N ARG A 47 -7.11 6.35 -1.91
CA ARG A 47 -5.65 6.35 -2.01
C ARG A 47 -5.13 5.04 -2.63
N GLY A 48 -5.67 3.89 -2.22
CA GLY A 48 -5.35 2.59 -2.80
C GLY A 48 -5.68 2.51 -4.30
N ILE A 49 -6.86 3.00 -4.71
CA ILE A 49 -7.31 3.08 -6.10
C ILE A 49 -6.33 3.90 -6.93
N ASN A 50 -5.94 5.09 -6.44
CA ASN A 50 -5.00 5.95 -7.14
C ASN A 50 -3.61 5.31 -7.28
N ALA A 51 -3.16 4.55 -6.27
CA ALA A 51 -1.93 3.78 -6.37
C ALA A 51 -2.04 2.67 -7.43
N LEU A 52 -3.16 1.94 -7.47
CA LEU A 52 -3.40 0.88 -8.45
C LEU A 52 -3.41 1.42 -9.90
N LYS A 53 -4.07 2.57 -10.13
CA LYS A 53 -4.02 3.29 -11.41
C LYS A 53 -2.60 3.68 -11.79
N GLY A 54 -1.84 4.22 -10.84
CA GLY A 54 -0.45 4.61 -11.04
C GLY A 54 0.42 3.41 -11.46
N ILE A 55 0.28 2.28 -10.75
CA ILE A 55 0.96 1.03 -11.10
C ILE A 55 0.59 0.61 -12.52
N ARG A 56 -0.71 0.55 -12.84
CA ARG A 56 -1.21 0.17 -14.16
C ARG A 56 -0.61 1.01 -15.27
N ILE A 57 -0.69 2.34 -15.17
CA ILE A 57 -0.17 3.26 -16.18
C ILE A 57 1.34 3.04 -16.40
N LEU A 58 2.10 2.88 -15.32
CA LEU A 58 3.54 2.70 -15.41
C LEU A 58 3.90 1.35 -16.06
N VAL A 59 3.25 0.26 -15.64
CA VAL A 59 3.56 -1.07 -16.19
C VAL A 59 3.03 -1.27 -17.63
N GLU A 60 1.91 -0.65 -18.01
CA GLU A 60 1.42 -0.64 -19.40
C GLU A 60 2.42 0.00 -20.36
N ASN A 61 3.24 0.92 -19.86
CA ASN A 61 4.28 1.62 -20.64
C ASN A 61 5.68 1.05 -20.41
N GLY A 62 5.80 -0.11 -19.73
CA GLY A 62 7.08 -0.77 -19.49
C GLY A 62 7.98 -0.10 -18.44
N HIS A 63 7.42 0.76 -17.57
CA HIS A 63 8.15 1.48 -16.53
C HIS A 63 8.00 0.79 -15.16
N TRP A 64 8.34 -0.49 -15.09
CA TRP A 64 8.14 -1.28 -13.86
C TRP A 64 9.00 -0.76 -12.70
N GLU A 65 10.20 -0.24 -12.98
CA GLU A 65 11.11 0.34 -11.98
C GLU A 65 10.48 1.55 -11.28
N LEU A 66 9.77 2.39 -12.04
CA LEU A 66 9.05 3.53 -11.49
C LEU A 66 7.77 3.07 -10.76
N ALA A 67 7.13 2.00 -11.24
CA ALA A 67 5.95 1.42 -10.59
C ALA A 67 6.25 0.94 -9.17
N GLN A 68 7.49 0.54 -8.87
CA GLN A 68 7.91 0.13 -7.52
C GLN A 68 7.70 1.22 -6.48
N GLY A 69 7.92 2.49 -6.83
CA GLY A 69 7.69 3.60 -5.90
C GLY A 69 6.22 3.73 -5.51
N VAL A 70 5.31 3.48 -6.46
CA VAL A 70 3.86 3.47 -6.21
C VAL A 70 3.44 2.22 -5.44
N LEU A 71 4.03 1.08 -5.76
CA LEU A 71 3.78 -0.19 -5.09
C LEU A 71 4.24 -0.18 -3.62
N ARG A 72 5.37 0.48 -3.31
CA ARG A 72 5.78 0.75 -1.92
C ARG A 72 4.74 1.56 -1.15
N GLN A 73 4.21 2.62 -1.77
CA GLN A 73 3.17 3.43 -1.12
C GLN A 73 1.91 2.59 -0.83
N LEU A 74 1.50 1.73 -1.77
CA LEU A 74 0.38 0.80 -1.54
C LEU A 74 0.69 -0.21 -0.44
N PHE A 75 1.91 -0.75 -0.41
CA PHE A 75 2.36 -1.67 0.63
C PHE A 75 2.36 -1.02 2.04
N GLU A 76 2.94 0.17 2.18
CA GLU A 76 2.93 0.90 3.46
C GLU A 76 1.51 1.24 3.90
N LEU A 77 0.64 1.59 2.95
CA LEU A 77 -0.78 1.79 3.23
C LEU A 77 -1.40 0.52 3.82
N VAL A 78 -1.23 -0.64 3.17
CA VAL A 78 -1.72 -1.92 3.69
C VAL A 78 -1.19 -2.20 5.10
N VAL A 79 0.11 -2.06 5.34
CA VAL A 79 0.73 -2.31 6.66
C VAL A 79 0.15 -1.39 7.74
N ASN A 80 -0.04 -0.11 7.43
CA ASN A 80 -0.60 0.86 8.37
C ASN A 80 -2.05 0.51 8.73
N ILE A 81 -2.86 0.16 7.74
CA ILE A 81 -4.28 -0.17 7.94
C ILE A 81 -4.44 -1.54 8.62
N GLU A 82 -3.60 -2.51 8.28
CA GLU A 82 -3.49 -3.79 9.00
C GLU A 82 -3.15 -3.55 10.47
N TYR A 83 -2.17 -2.68 10.77
CA TYR A 83 -1.83 -2.34 12.15
C TYR A 83 -2.99 -1.67 12.89
N LEU A 84 -3.70 -0.73 12.25
CA LEU A 84 -4.91 -0.10 12.80
C LEU A 84 -6.02 -1.12 13.08
N HIS A 85 -6.24 -2.06 12.16
CA HIS A 85 -7.26 -3.10 12.27
C HIS A 85 -7.05 -4.00 13.49
N HIS A 86 -5.80 -4.25 13.88
CA HIS A 86 -5.46 -5.09 15.03
C HIS A 86 -5.32 -4.32 16.36
N GLN A 87 -5.68 -3.03 16.42
CA GLN A 87 -5.71 -2.28 17.69
C GLN A 87 -6.98 -2.60 18.48
N GLU A 88 -6.86 -2.63 19.82
CA GLU A 88 -8.00 -2.82 20.73
C GLU A 88 -9.05 -1.70 20.57
N ASP A 89 -8.59 -0.44 20.45
CA ASP A 89 -9.41 0.71 20.09
C ASP A 89 -8.96 1.27 18.74
N ARG A 90 -9.59 0.77 17.66
CA ARG A 90 -9.37 1.26 16.30
C ARG A 90 -9.66 2.75 16.16
N GLY A 91 -10.70 3.25 16.84
CA GLY A 91 -11.13 4.65 16.74
C GLY A 91 -10.09 5.62 17.30
N GLU A 92 -9.48 5.29 18.44
CA GLU A 92 -8.36 6.07 19.00
C GLU A 92 -7.12 5.98 18.11
N ALA A 93 -6.80 4.80 17.60
CA ALA A 93 -5.67 4.64 16.70
C ALA A 93 -5.84 5.43 15.39
N MET A 94 -7.06 5.49 14.85
CA MET A 94 -7.42 6.33 13.71
C MET A 94 -7.27 7.83 14.03
N ARG A 95 -7.72 8.29 15.21
CA ARG A 95 -7.52 9.69 15.64
C ARG A 95 -6.04 10.04 15.69
N ARG A 96 -5.21 9.16 16.27
CA ARG A 96 -3.76 9.30 16.31
C ARG A 96 -3.14 9.33 14.91
N TYR A 97 -3.56 8.44 14.00
CA TYR A 97 -3.11 8.41 12.61
C TYR A 97 -3.42 9.74 11.89
N VAL A 98 -4.66 10.23 11.99
CA VAL A 98 -5.07 11.49 11.37
C VAL A 98 -4.32 12.67 11.96
N LYS A 99 -4.16 12.72 13.29
CA LYS A 99 -3.41 13.78 13.98
C LYS A 99 -1.95 13.81 13.56
N PHE A 100 -1.32 12.65 13.39
CA PHE A 100 0.04 12.58 12.85
C PHE A 100 0.10 13.08 11.40
N GLY A 101 -0.88 12.74 10.56
CA GLY A 101 -0.97 13.29 9.20
C GLY A 101 -1.15 14.81 9.15
N VAL A 102 -1.81 15.41 10.15
CA VAL A 102 -1.86 16.89 10.30
C VAL A 102 -0.48 17.44 10.66
N LEU A 103 0.23 16.81 11.61
CA LEU A 103 1.60 17.18 11.96
C LEU A 103 2.52 17.15 10.72
N GLU A 104 2.53 16.05 9.96
CA GLU A 104 3.36 15.92 8.76
C GLU A 104 3.06 17.02 7.72
N LYS A 105 1.78 17.38 7.52
CA LYS A 105 1.42 18.49 6.62
C LYS A 105 1.94 19.83 7.09
N LEU A 106 1.91 20.09 8.40
CA LEU A 106 2.43 21.33 8.99
C LEU A 106 3.96 21.38 8.89
N GLU A 107 4.66 20.27 9.15
CA GLU A 107 6.10 20.18 8.97
C GLU A 107 6.52 20.36 7.51
N ALA A 108 5.84 19.68 6.57
CA ALA A 108 6.11 19.83 5.14
C ALA A 108 5.91 21.29 4.69
N ARG A 109 4.86 21.97 5.19
CA ARG A 109 4.63 23.37 4.86
C ARG A 109 5.70 24.30 5.43
N ARG A 110 6.18 24.04 6.64
CA ARG A 110 7.30 24.77 7.24
C ARG A 110 8.56 24.61 6.39
N ASP A 111 8.86 23.38 5.98
CA ASP A 111 10.08 23.06 5.25
C ASP A 111 10.05 23.63 3.81
N GLU A 112 8.88 23.61 3.15
CA GLU A 112 8.65 24.31 1.87
C GLU A 112 8.92 25.82 2.01
N MET A 113 8.36 26.48 3.02
CA MET A 113 8.59 27.91 3.26
C MET A 113 10.05 28.24 3.59
N ARG A 114 10.75 27.35 4.30
CA ARG A 114 12.19 27.51 4.57
C ARG A 114 13.02 27.34 3.31
N TYR A 115 12.69 26.35 2.48
CA TYR A 115 13.33 26.16 1.17
C TYR A 115 13.14 27.39 0.30
N ASP A 116 11.92 27.89 0.17
CA ASP A 116 11.61 29.09 -0.62
C ASP A 116 12.40 30.31 -0.13
N ALA A 117 12.48 30.52 1.18
CA ALA A 117 13.26 31.61 1.75
C ALA A 117 14.75 31.50 1.43
N GLN A 118 15.31 30.28 1.50
CA GLN A 118 16.72 30.01 1.15
C GLN A 118 16.99 30.12 -0.35
N ALA A 119 16.01 29.75 -1.18
CA ALA A 119 16.06 29.85 -2.64
C ALA A 119 15.83 31.29 -3.14
N GLY A 120 15.52 32.24 -2.26
CA GLY A 120 15.26 33.65 -2.60
C GLY A 120 13.86 33.90 -3.16
N HIS A 121 12.93 32.96 -2.99
CA HIS A 121 11.52 33.15 -3.34
C HIS A 121 10.79 33.99 -2.29
N PRO A 122 9.74 34.76 -2.67
CA PRO A 122 8.96 35.54 -1.72
C PRO A 122 8.24 34.64 -0.70
N VAL A 123 8.54 34.82 0.59
CA VAL A 123 7.90 34.08 1.70
C VAL A 123 7.29 35.05 2.71
N ASN A 124 6.09 34.72 3.20
CA ASN A 124 5.50 35.43 4.32
C ASN A 124 6.13 34.96 5.64
N LEU A 125 7.14 35.67 6.12
CA LEU A 125 7.88 35.34 7.35
C LEU A 125 7.00 35.32 8.61
N ALA A 126 5.96 36.17 8.67
CA ALA A 126 5.04 36.17 9.80
C ALA A 126 4.22 34.87 9.86
N LYS A 127 3.82 34.32 8.71
CA LYS A 127 3.17 33.00 8.65
C LYS A 127 4.11 31.86 9.03
N LEU A 128 5.39 31.95 8.64
CA LEU A 128 6.40 30.96 9.01
C LEU A 128 6.60 30.95 10.54
N ASP A 129 6.81 32.12 11.14
CA ASP A 129 6.97 32.27 12.60
C ASP A 129 5.72 31.77 13.37
N ALA A 130 4.52 32.08 12.87
CA ALA A 130 3.28 31.57 13.47
C ALA A 130 3.17 30.03 13.39
N LEU A 131 3.58 29.44 12.26
CA LEU A 131 3.59 27.98 12.07
C LEU A 131 4.61 27.29 12.98
N GLU A 132 5.82 27.86 13.09
CA GLU A 132 6.87 27.35 13.98
C GLU A 132 6.41 27.38 15.44
N LYS A 133 5.81 28.50 15.90
CA LYS A 133 5.23 28.60 17.24
C LYS A 133 4.09 27.62 17.47
N TYR A 134 3.24 27.39 16.47
CA TYR A 134 2.16 26.41 16.58
C TYR A 134 2.72 24.98 16.74
N LEU A 135 3.77 24.63 16.00
CA LEU A 135 4.47 23.35 16.11
C LEU A 135 5.19 23.18 17.45
N GLU A 136 5.46 24.25 18.21
CA GLU A 136 6.03 24.19 19.57
C GLU A 136 4.99 23.97 20.67
N THR A 137 3.69 24.03 20.34
CA THR A 137 2.61 23.79 21.33
C THR A 137 2.55 22.33 21.78
N SER A 138 1.90 22.09 22.92
CA SER A 138 1.72 20.75 23.50
C SER A 138 0.76 19.85 22.70
N GLU A 139 0.14 20.37 21.64
CA GLU A 139 -0.82 19.63 20.81
C GLU A 139 -0.20 18.33 20.25
N PHE A 140 1.10 18.33 19.95
CA PHE A 140 1.79 17.19 19.32
C PHE A 140 2.83 16.51 20.23
N ASP A 141 2.77 16.71 21.54
CA ASP A 141 3.77 16.16 22.49
C ASP A 141 3.88 14.63 22.45
N GLU A 142 2.78 13.94 22.16
CA GLU A 142 2.75 12.47 22.02
C GLU A 142 3.59 11.93 20.84
N PHE A 143 3.97 12.80 19.92
CA PHE A 143 4.81 12.50 18.77
C PHE A 143 6.25 13.00 18.96
N ARG A 144 6.64 13.43 20.16
CA ARG A 144 8.02 13.81 20.45
C ARG A 144 8.81 12.66 21.05
N ASN A 145 10.08 12.56 20.64
CA ASN A 145 11.04 11.67 21.27
C ASN A 145 11.61 12.31 22.56
N LYS A 146 12.47 11.60 23.28
CA LYS A 146 13.10 12.09 24.53
C LYS A 146 13.99 13.33 24.36
N LYS A 147 14.41 13.63 23.13
CA LYS A 147 15.21 14.81 22.77
C LYS A 147 14.34 16.01 22.36
N GLY A 148 13.02 15.82 22.26
CA GLY A 148 12.07 16.84 21.83
C GLY A 148 11.79 16.87 20.33
N ASP A 149 12.50 16.07 19.51
CA ASP A 149 12.25 16.01 18.07
C ASP A 149 10.99 15.19 17.78
N PHE A 150 10.30 15.52 16.69
CA PHE A 150 9.18 14.70 16.22
C PHE A 150 9.67 13.33 15.75
N ILE A 151 8.89 12.29 16.08
CA ILE A 151 9.10 10.93 15.59
C ILE A 151 8.71 10.85 14.12
N THR A 152 9.33 9.94 13.38
CA THR A 152 9.11 9.77 11.93
C THR A 152 8.03 8.74 11.59
N SER A 153 7.23 8.30 12.57
CA SER A 153 6.20 7.28 12.38
C SER A 153 5.09 7.45 13.41
N TRP A 154 3.85 7.55 12.95
CA TRP A 154 2.66 7.70 13.78
C TRP A 154 2.51 6.57 14.82
N ALA A 155 2.90 5.34 14.44
CA ALA A 155 2.84 4.15 15.27
C ALA A 155 4.04 4.00 16.22
N SER A 156 5.01 4.94 16.19
CA SER A 156 6.29 4.81 16.91
C SER A 156 7.05 3.51 16.60
N ARG A 157 6.78 2.94 15.42
CA ARG A 157 7.36 1.68 14.91
C ARG A 157 7.85 1.89 13.50
N LYS A 158 8.92 1.20 13.14
CA LYS A 158 9.38 1.13 11.75
C LYS A 158 8.48 0.19 10.96
N ILE A 159 8.34 0.41 9.65
CA ILE A 159 7.56 -0.47 8.75
C ILE A 159 7.99 -1.94 8.93
N TRP A 160 9.29 -2.21 8.98
CA TRP A 160 9.80 -3.58 9.16
C TRP A 160 9.31 -4.25 10.46
N GLU A 161 9.18 -3.49 11.56
CA GLU A 161 8.71 -4.01 12.85
C GLU A 161 7.23 -4.37 12.80
N MET A 162 6.46 -3.62 12.03
CA MET A 162 5.04 -3.91 11.79
C MET A 162 4.90 -5.13 10.87
N CYS A 163 5.76 -5.25 9.86
CA CYS A 163 5.82 -6.44 8.98
C CYS A 163 6.23 -7.70 9.75
N ASP A 164 7.17 -7.58 10.69
CA ASP A 164 7.63 -8.69 11.51
C ASP A 164 6.53 -9.27 12.39
N LYS A 165 5.66 -8.39 12.89
CA LYS A 165 4.52 -8.73 13.75
C LYS A 165 3.22 -9.02 12.99
N SER A 166 3.22 -8.91 11.68
CA SER A 166 2.02 -9.19 10.87
C SER A 166 1.64 -10.66 10.99
N PRO A 167 0.34 -10.99 11.13
CA PRO A 167 -0.14 -12.36 11.03
C PRO A 167 0.12 -12.98 9.64
N LEU A 168 0.31 -12.17 8.60
CA LEU A 168 0.61 -12.61 7.24
C LEU A 168 2.12 -12.80 7.07
N LYS A 169 2.58 -14.06 7.08
CA LYS A 169 4.00 -14.42 6.89
C LYS A 169 4.63 -13.82 5.63
N MET A 170 3.84 -13.65 4.56
CA MET A 170 4.31 -13.05 3.31
C MET A 170 4.71 -11.58 3.43
N ARG A 171 4.24 -10.86 4.46
CA ARG A 171 4.52 -9.43 4.64
C ARG A 171 6.02 -9.14 4.76
N GLN A 172 6.76 -9.99 5.46
CA GLN A 172 8.23 -9.86 5.58
C GLN A 172 8.93 -10.05 4.23
N HIS A 173 8.44 -10.96 3.38
CA HIS A 173 9.01 -11.20 2.06
C HIS A 173 8.72 -10.04 1.11
N GLN A 174 7.49 -9.53 1.11
CA GLN A 174 7.11 -8.32 0.37
C GLN A 174 7.97 -7.12 0.79
N TYR A 175 8.17 -6.92 2.10
CA TYR A 175 9.08 -5.88 2.61
C TYR A 175 10.49 -6.06 2.08
N LYS A 176 11.08 -7.26 2.17
CA LYS A 176 12.44 -7.51 1.68
C LYS A 176 12.57 -7.26 0.18
N LEU A 177 11.60 -7.69 -0.62
CA LEU A 177 11.63 -7.45 -2.06
C LEU A 177 11.57 -5.94 -2.35
N LEU A 178 10.58 -5.25 -1.77
CA LEU A 178 10.35 -3.83 -2.01
C LEU A 178 11.48 -2.95 -1.49
N TYR A 179 12.02 -3.24 -0.30
CA TYR A 179 12.99 -2.38 0.39
C TYR A 179 14.45 -2.82 0.24
N SER A 180 14.73 -3.95 -0.42
CA SER A 180 16.10 -4.38 -0.75
C SER A 180 16.29 -4.39 -2.27
N ALA A 181 15.83 -5.46 -2.94
CA ALA A 181 16.10 -5.66 -4.37
C ALA A 181 15.58 -4.50 -5.23
N TRP A 182 14.38 -4.01 -4.92
CA TRP A 182 13.75 -2.95 -5.71
C TRP A 182 14.12 -1.54 -5.20
N THR A 183 14.70 -1.40 -4.01
CA THR A 183 15.20 -0.09 -3.51
C THR A 183 16.26 0.49 -4.42
N GLU A 184 17.06 -0.39 -5.02
CA GLU A 184 18.15 0.03 -5.87
C GLU A 184 17.70 0.88 -7.05
N HIS A 185 16.59 0.50 -7.68
CA HIS A 185 16.02 1.22 -8.83
C HIS A 185 15.36 2.53 -8.42
N ALA A 186 14.62 2.55 -7.31
CA ALA A 186 13.95 3.74 -6.81
C ALA A 186 14.92 4.87 -6.41
N HIS A 187 16.14 4.52 -5.97
CA HIS A 187 17.16 5.49 -5.55
C HIS A 187 18.28 5.69 -6.57
N ALA A 188 18.13 5.15 -7.79
CA ALA A 188 19.17 5.17 -8.83
C ALA A 188 20.55 4.76 -8.29
N THR A 189 20.57 3.76 -7.40
CA THR A 189 21.82 3.25 -6.83
C THR A 189 22.65 2.57 -7.93
N PRO A 190 23.97 2.42 -7.74
CA PRO A 190 24.81 1.78 -8.75
C PRO A 190 24.30 0.40 -9.18
N GLY A 191 23.76 -0.41 -8.25
CA GLY A 191 23.26 -1.76 -8.55
C GLY A 191 22.16 -1.79 -9.62
N ALA A 192 21.25 -0.81 -9.61
CA ALA A 192 20.23 -0.64 -10.66
C ALA A 192 20.81 -0.33 -12.05
N LEU A 193 22.05 0.15 -12.11
CA LEU A 193 22.76 0.47 -13.34
C LEU A 193 23.79 -0.60 -13.72
N VAL A 194 24.18 -1.48 -12.79
CA VAL A 194 25.24 -2.47 -13.00
C VAL A 194 24.92 -3.32 -14.22
N ASP A 195 23.69 -3.81 -14.36
CA ASP A 195 23.32 -4.64 -15.51
C ASP A 195 23.28 -3.84 -16.81
N ALA A 196 23.03 -2.53 -16.77
CA ALA A 196 23.15 -1.68 -17.95
C ALA A 196 24.62 -1.37 -18.31
N ILE A 197 25.50 -1.26 -17.31
CA ILE A 197 26.91 -0.90 -17.47
C ILE A 197 27.78 -2.11 -17.84
N LEU A 198 27.60 -3.24 -17.16
CA LEU A 198 28.42 -4.45 -17.30
C LEU A 198 27.86 -5.46 -18.31
N ARG A 199 26.77 -5.08 -19.00
CA ARG A 199 25.97 -5.94 -19.87
C ARG A 199 26.85 -6.78 -20.79
N SER A 200 26.67 -8.10 -20.70
CA SER A 200 27.37 -9.10 -21.51
C SER A 200 27.07 -8.87 -22.98
N SER A 201 28.09 -8.60 -23.79
CA SER A 201 27.99 -8.37 -25.23
C SER A 201 27.73 -9.65 -26.06
N GLY A 202 27.14 -10.67 -25.43
CA GLY A 202 26.87 -11.98 -26.03
C GLY A 202 25.57 -12.01 -26.86
N PRO A 203 25.44 -12.89 -27.86
CA PRO A 203 24.18 -13.06 -28.59
C PRO A 203 23.02 -13.38 -27.64
N GLY A 204 21.86 -12.72 -27.80
CA GLY A 204 20.65 -13.00 -27.01
C GLY A 204 20.40 -12.09 -25.81
N TRP A 205 21.34 -11.18 -25.48
CA TRP A 205 21.23 -10.34 -24.28
C TRP A 205 19.99 -9.41 -24.29
N VAL A 206 19.54 -8.99 -25.47
CA VAL A 206 18.36 -8.11 -25.61
C VAL A 206 17.12 -8.87 -25.21
N GLU A 207 16.99 -10.11 -25.68
CA GLU A 207 15.88 -11.00 -25.39
C GLU A 207 15.81 -11.35 -23.90
N GLU A 208 16.96 -11.56 -23.26
CA GLU A 208 17.05 -11.79 -21.81
C GLU A 208 16.55 -10.57 -21.02
N VAL A 209 17.05 -9.38 -21.33
CA VAL A 209 16.61 -8.13 -20.66
C VAL A 209 15.11 -7.91 -20.83
N MET A 210 14.59 -8.15 -22.03
CA MET A 210 13.16 -8.01 -22.29
C MET A 210 12.32 -9.04 -21.54
N ALA A 211 12.83 -10.27 -21.37
CA ALA A 211 12.17 -11.29 -20.57
C ALA A 211 12.16 -10.93 -19.07
N ASP A 212 13.26 -10.36 -18.57
CA ASP A 212 13.34 -9.89 -17.19
C ASP A 212 12.41 -8.70 -16.92
N ASP A 213 12.36 -7.72 -17.83
CA ASP A 213 11.41 -6.60 -17.75
C ASP A 213 9.96 -7.10 -17.74
N GLU A 214 9.64 -8.05 -18.61
CA GLU A 214 8.31 -8.66 -18.65
C GLU A 214 8.00 -9.37 -17.32
N ALA A 215 8.92 -10.17 -16.80
CA ALA A 215 8.73 -10.87 -15.52
C ALA A 215 8.53 -9.89 -14.35
N ASN A 216 9.29 -8.79 -14.31
CA ASN A 216 9.15 -7.76 -13.29
C ASN A 216 7.84 -6.98 -13.40
N ILE A 217 7.39 -6.67 -14.62
CA ILE A 217 6.04 -6.13 -14.86
C ILE A 217 4.99 -7.06 -14.27
N GLN A 218 5.09 -8.36 -14.57
CA GLN A 218 4.13 -9.34 -14.07
C GLN A 218 4.12 -9.42 -12.54
N GLU A 219 5.28 -9.35 -11.90
CA GLU A 219 5.39 -9.35 -10.45
C GLU A 219 4.80 -8.08 -9.81
N CYS A 220 5.07 -6.90 -10.39
CA CYS A 220 4.45 -5.64 -9.97
C CYS A 220 2.92 -5.72 -10.02
N VAL A 221 2.36 -6.30 -11.10
CA VAL A 221 0.90 -6.48 -11.24
C VAL A 221 0.37 -7.44 -10.18
N ARG A 222 0.98 -8.63 -10.03
CA ARG A 222 0.54 -9.63 -9.03
C ARG A 222 0.56 -9.06 -7.62
N MET A 223 1.64 -8.39 -7.24
CA MET A 223 1.77 -7.76 -5.93
C MET A 223 0.76 -6.61 -5.76
N GLY A 224 0.56 -5.78 -6.79
CA GLY A 224 -0.43 -4.70 -6.77
C GLY A 224 -1.85 -5.22 -6.54
N VAL A 225 -2.25 -6.29 -7.23
CA VAL A 225 -3.54 -6.97 -7.02
C VAL A 225 -3.66 -7.50 -5.60
N ALA A 226 -2.67 -8.25 -5.12
CA ALA A 226 -2.70 -8.83 -3.78
C ALA A 226 -2.81 -7.76 -2.69
N LEU A 227 -1.97 -6.73 -2.74
CA LEU A 227 -1.97 -5.64 -1.76
C LEU A 227 -3.28 -4.85 -1.79
N PHE A 228 -3.85 -4.58 -2.97
CA PHE A 228 -5.12 -3.85 -3.05
C PHE A 228 -6.29 -4.66 -2.48
N VAL A 229 -6.36 -5.96 -2.79
CA VAL A 229 -7.37 -6.85 -2.22
C VAL A 229 -7.24 -6.87 -0.70
N GLU A 230 -6.03 -7.08 -0.17
CA GLU A 230 -5.75 -7.04 1.28
C GLU A 230 -6.14 -5.70 1.91
N LEU A 231 -5.82 -4.57 1.26
CA LEU A 231 -6.20 -3.25 1.76
C LEU A 231 -7.70 -3.17 2.03
N ARG A 232 -8.52 -3.55 1.04
CA ARG A 232 -9.97 -3.46 1.15
C ARG A 232 -10.55 -4.41 2.20
N MET A 233 -9.90 -5.55 2.46
CA MET A 233 -10.31 -6.44 3.54
C MET A 233 -10.16 -5.81 4.94
N TYR A 234 -9.27 -4.84 5.10
CA TYR A 234 -9.07 -4.14 6.38
C TYR A 234 -9.92 -2.86 6.54
N LEU A 235 -10.84 -2.58 5.61
CA LEU A 235 -11.73 -1.40 5.61
C LEU A 235 -13.17 -1.78 5.99
N PRO A 236 -13.49 -1.88 7.29
CA PRO A 236 -14.80 -2.38 7.75
C PRO A 236 -15.99 -1.52 7.32
N CYS A 237 -15.79 -0.23 7.03
CA CYS A 237 -16.86 0.66 6.59
C CYS A 237 -17.10 0.62 5.06
N ILE A 238 -16.31 -0.15 4.31
CA ILE A 238 -16.43 -0.30 2.86
C ILE A 238 -17.02 -1.66 2.54
N GLU A 239 -17.88 -1.72 1.51
CA GLU A 239 -18.44 -2.99 1.05
C GLU A 239 -17.32 -4.02 0.77
N PRO A 240 -17.37 -5.22 1.39
CA PRO A 240 -16.32 -6.21 1.26
C PRO A 240 -16.22 -6.74 -0.18
N ILE A 241 -15.02 -7.21 -0.55
CA ILE A 241 -14.83 -7.88 -1.84
C ILE A 241 -15.54 -9.23 -1.81
N VAL A 242 -16.38 -9.49 -2.81
CA VAL A 242 -16.98 -10.80 -3.04
C VAL A 242 -15.86 -11.84 -3.30
N PRO A 243 -15.77 -12.94 -2.52
CA PRO A 243 -14.66 -13.89 -2.63
C PRO A 243 -14.44 -14.45 -4.02
N GLU A 244 -15.51 -14.75 -4.77
CA GLU A 244 -15.46 -15.26 -6.14
C GLU A 244 -14.79 -14.28 -7.09
N MET A 245 -15.00 -12.97 -6.86
CA MET A 245 -14.39 -11.91 -7.67
C MET A 245 -12.90 -11.78 -7.40
N ALA A 246 -12.50 -11.76 -6.12
CA ALA A 246 -11.08 -11.78 -5.73
C ALA A 246 -10.37 -13.01 -6.32
N ASN A 247 -10.98 -14.19 -6.18
CA ASN A 247 -10.45 -15.43 -6.73
C ASN A 247 -10.32 -15.38 -8.26
N GLY A 248 -11.30 -14.78 -8.95
CA GLY A 248 -11.25 -14.54 -10.39
C GLY A 248 -10.07 -13.66 -10.81
N TRP A 249 -9.80 -12.59 -10.07
CA TRP A 249 -8.62 -11.73 -10.31
C TRP A 249 -7.32 -12.49 -10.06
N PHE A 250 -7.20 -13.20 -8.94
CA PHE A 250 -6.00 -14.00 -8.62
C PHE A 250 -5.73 -15.08 -9.68
N HIS A 251 -6.76 -15.82 -10.11
CA HIS A 251 -6.62 -16.83 -11.16
C HIS A 251 -6.09 -16.23 -12.47
N ARG A 252 -6.52 -15.02 -12.80
CA ARG A 252 -6.10 -14.33 -14.02
C ARG A 252 -4.68 -13.79 -13.98
N VAL A 253 -4.12 -13.47 -12.81
CA VAL A 253 -2.73 -13.00 -12.66
C VAL A 253 -1.72 -14.11 -12.35
N LEU A 254 -2.18 -15.30 -11.95
CA LEU A 254 -1.32 -16.46 -11.74
C LEU A 254 -0.64 -16.90 -13.05
N PRO A 255 0.63 -17.35 -13.02
CA PRO A 255 1.28 -18.02 -14.15
C PRO A 255 0.39 -19.12 -14.75
N SER A 256 0.43 -19.30 -16.07
CA SER A 256 -0.44 -20.23 -16.79
C SER A 256 -0.34 -21.67 -16.27
N GLU A 257 0.85 -22.05 -15.80
CA GLU A 257 1.21 -23.36 -15.26
C GLU A 257 0.52 -23.64 -13.92
N LEU A 258 0.15 -22.59 -13.18
CA LEU A 258 -0.47 -22.68 -11.85
C LEU A 258 -1.99 -22.61 -11.87
N ARG A 259 -2.62 -22.39 -13.03
CA ARG A 259 -4.07 -22.20 -13.18
C ARG A 259 -4.91 -23.48 -13.16
N GLY A 260 -4.27 -24.63 -13.41
CA GLY A 260 -4.95 -25.91 -13.65
C GLY A 260 -4.89 -26.92 -12.51
N GLY A 261 -4.22 -26.62 -11.39
CA GLY A 261 -4.09 -27.52 -10.25
C GLY A 261 -4.93 -27.11 -9.04
N GLU A 262 -5.30 -28.08 -8.19
CA GLU A 262 -5.90 -27.83 -6.85
C GLU A 262 -5.08 -26.86 -5.98
N HIS A 263 -3.81 -26.63 -6.35
CA HIS A 263 -2.89 -25.70 -5.68
C HIS A 263 -3.22 -24.23 -5.92
N GLY A 264 -3.93 -23.86 -6.99
CA GLY A 264 -4.28 -22.46 -7.30
C GLY A 264 -5.13 -21.80 -6.21
N ALA A 265 -5.94 -22.58 -5.49
CA ALA A 265 -6.72 -22.11 -4.35
C ALA A 265 -5.89 -21.98 -3.05
N SER A 266 -4.75 -22.66 -2.94
CA SER A 266 -3.94 -22.71 -1.71
C SER A 266 -2.87 -21.62 -1.60
N VAL A 267 -2.34 -21.14 -2.74
CA VAL A 267 -1.22 -20.16 -2.76
C VAL A 267 -1.61 -18.82 -2.13
N TRP A 268 -2.89 -18.45 -2.23
CA TRP A 268 -3.46 -17.24 -1.62
C TRP A 268 -4.35 -17.53 -0.41
N GLY A 269 -4.28 -18.77 0.13
CA GLY A 269 -5.01 -19.22 1.31
C GLY A 269 -4.97 -18.24 2.51
N PRO A 270 -3.87 -17.51 2.77
CA PRO A 270 -3.84 -16.49 3.82
C PRO A 270 -4.78 -15.29 3.55
N VAL A 271 -4.89 -14.81 2.30
CA VAL A 271 -5.80 -13.72 1.92
C VAL A 271 -7.25 -14.19 2.01
N ALA A 272 -7.54 -15.44 1.65
CA ALA A 272 -8.86 -16.04 1.83
C ALA A 272 -9.21 -16.33 3.32
N GLN A 273 -8.22 -16.62 4.17
CA GLN A 273 -8.43 -16.94 5.59
C GLN A 273 -8.70 -15.72 6.48
N VAL A 274 -8.28 -14.50 6.09
CA VAL A 274 -8.62 -13.26 6.82
C VAL A 274 -10.15 -13.08 6.90
N ASN A 275 -10.91 -13.58 5.92
CA ASN A 275 -12.38 -13.54 5.90
C ASN A 275 -13.07 -14.49 6.90
N ILE A 276 -12.39 -15.55 7.38
CA ILE A 276 -13.02 -16.58 8.24
C ILE A 276 -12.94 -16.23 9.72
N ASN A 277 -11.94 -15.44 10.14
CA ASN A 277 -11.78 -15.07 11.56
C ASN A 277 -12.45 -13.74 11.94
N ALA A 278 -12.78 -12.88 10.97
CA ALA A 278 -13.46 -11.60 11.22
C ALA A 278 -14.96 -11.75 11.59
N SER A 279 -15.56 -12.92 11.34
CA SER A 279 -16.92 -13.27 11.79
C SER A 279 -16.97 -13.93 13.18
N GLY A 280 -15.84 -13.99 13.90
CA GLY A 280 -15.70 -14.62 15.21
C GLY A 280 -16.25 -13.82 16.41
N LEU A 281 -17.25 -12.97 16.21
CA LEU A 281 -18.07 -12.41 17.29
C LEU A 281 -19.42 -13.13 17.29
N ASP A 282 -19.74 -13.67 18.46
CA ASP A 282 -20.97 -14.41 18.85
C ASP A 282 -21.02 -15.91 18.52
N GLN A 283 -20.44 -16.71 19.43
CA GLN A 283 -21.22 -17.72 20.19
C GLN A 283 -20.62 -17.90 21.59
N VAL A 284 -20.90 -16.95 22.49
CA VAL A 284 -20.87 -17.24 23.92
C VAL A 284 -22.17 -18.00 24.23
N SER A 285 -22.08 -19.32 24.34
CA SER A 285 -23.14 -20.14 24.90
C SER A 285 -23.28 -19.79 26.38
N VAL A 286 -24.38 -19.12 26.72
CA VAL A 286 -24.81 -18.95 28.10
C VAL A 286 -25.16 -20.34 28.63
N SER A 287 -24.39 -20.80 29.61
CA SER A 287 -24.75 -21.97 30.40
C SER A 287 -25.90 -21.59 31.32
N GLU A 288 -27.08 -22.11 31.02
CA GLU A 288 -28.18 -22.18 32.00
C GLU A 288 -27.72 -23.11 33.13
N SER A 289 -27.34 -22.51 34.25
CA SER A 289 -27.34 -23.21 35.55
C SER A 289 -28.78 -23.15 36.06
N GLY A 290 -29.49 -24.26 35.87
CA GLY A 290 -30.76 -24.52 36.54
C GLY A 290 -30.50 -24.94 37.99
N ASP A 291 -31.21 -24.28 38.90
CA ASP A 291 -31.61 -24.84 40.20
C ASP A 291 -32.54 -26.06 40.02
#